data_AF-A0A4W5KB23-F1
#
_entry.id   AF-A0A4W5KB23-F1
#
_cell.length_a   1.000
_cell.length_b   1.000
_cell.length_c   1.000
_cell.angle_alpha   90.00
_cell.angle_beta   90.00
_cell.angle_gamma   90.00
#
_symmetry.space_group_name_H-M   'P 1'
#
loop_
_entity.id
_entity.type
_entity.pdbx_description
1 polymer ?
#
loop_
_entity_poly.entity_id
_entity_poly.type
_entity_poly.pdbx_seq_one_letter_code
_entity_poly.pdbx_strand_id
1 'polypeptide(L)'
;MSHSHREDDCCSEDHGSVGQSRLESFVFSCELSSKVPFYTFQGDEEEDLEHFLELRTVCLGEGAKEESNVVEVTAMNHQGKTISVPVANLHINCLPMVSLGEFELKAPVTIRLKSGTGPVTVSGLHLIASDNADSDLSSEEEEEDFDEEIIPIKPAKKKQKL
;
A
#
# COMPACT_ATOMS: atom_id res chain seq x y z
N MET A 1 38.23 -42.93 12.90
CA MET A 1 37.84 -43.13 11.50
C MET A 1 37.52 -41.78 10.92
N SER A 2 38.38 -41.34 10.01
CA SER A 2 38.35 -40.10 9.27
C SER A 2 37.14 -40.05 8.35
N HIS A 3 36.38 -38.97 8.40
CA HIS A 3 35.46 -38.61 7.32
C HIS A 3 35.76 -37.18 6.88
N SER A 4 36.17 -37.12 5.61
CA SER A 4 36.56 -35.99 4.79
C SER A 4 35.46 -34.93 4.69
N HIS A 5 35.84 -33.67 4.92
CA HIS A 5 35.10 -32.52 4.43
C HIS A 5 35.19 -32.55 2.89
N ARG A 6 34.03 -32.51 2.22
CA ARG A 6 33.94 -32.15 0.81
C ARG A 6 33.55 -30.68 0.76
N GLU A 7 34.43 -29.90 0.15
CA GLU A 7 34.15 -28.54 -0.29
C GLU A 7 33.28 -28.66 -1.55
N ASP A 8 32.00 -28.31 -1.44
CA ASP A 8 31.15 -28.07 -2.60
C ASP A 8 31.26 -26.57 -2.93
N ASP A 9 32.21 -26.27 -3.81
CA ASP A 9 32.34 -25.00 -4.54
C ASP A 9 31.32 -25.04 -5.69
N CYS A 10 30.30 -24.19 -5.66
CA CYS A 10 29.44 -23.96 -6.83
C CYS A 10 28.81 -22.57 -6.80
N CYS A 11 29.47 -21.68 -7.54
CA CYS A 11 28.92 -20.58 -8.35
C CYS A 11 27.88 -19.66 -7.69
N SER A 12 28.35 -18.55 -7.13
CA SER A 12 27.54 -17.33 -6.99
C SER A 12 27.11 -16.84 -8.37
N GLU A 13 25.87 -17.14 -8.76
CA GLU A 13 25.21 -16.44 -9.86
C GLU A 13 24.88 -15.02 -9.38
N ASP A 14 25.56 -14.06 -10.00
CA ASP A 14 25.36 -12.62 -9.86
C ASP A 14 23.95 -12.28 -10.36
N HIS A 15 22.96 -12.38 -9.46
CA HIS A 15 21.66 -11.78 -9.70
C HIS A 15 21.85 -10.27 -9.62
N GLY A 16 22.07 -9.68 -10.79
CA GLY A 16 22.14 -8.24 -10.97
C GLY A 16 21.07 -7.53 -10.15
N SER A 17 21.48 -6.46 -9.48
CA SER A 17 20.62 -5.53 -8.76
C SER A 17 19.36 -5.23 -9.58
N VAL A 18 18.26 -5.93 -9.28
CA VAL A 18 16.94 -5.52 -9.72
C VAL A 18 16.73 -4.16 -9.08
N GLY A 19 16.72 -3.11 -9.89
CA GLY A 19 16.44 -1.75 -9.42
C GLY A 19 15.21 -1.80 -8.54
N GLN A 20 15.34 -1.35 -7.29
CA GLN A 20 14.19 -1.31 -6.38
C GLN A 20 13.18 -0.33 -6.98
N SER A 21 12.01 -0.81 -7.41
CA SER A 21 10.89 0.04 -7.80
C SER A 21 10.45 0.85 -6.59
N ARG A 22 10.36 2.17 -6.71
CA ARG A 22 9.83 3.03 -5.64
C ARG A 22 8.31 2.99 -5.72
N LEU A 23 7.66 2.72 -4.59
CA LEU A 23 6.20 2.73 -4.48
C LEU A 23 5.77 3.90 -3.60
N GLU A 24 5.04 4.84 -4.17
CA GLU A 24 4.43 5.93 -3.41
C GLU A 24 2.99 5.57 -3.06
N SER A 25 2.57 5.88 -1.82
CA SER A 25 1.23 5.55 -1.33
C SER A 25 0.46 6.76 -0.87
N PHE A 26 -0.76 6.92 -1.37
CA PHE A 26 -1.69 7.99 -1.03
C PHE A 26 -2.98 7.40 -0.46
N VAL A 27 -3.64 8.12 0.44
CA VAL A 27 -4.93 7.68 0.99
C VAL A 27 -6.02 7.82 -0.06
N PHE A 28 -6.79 6.75 -0.25
CA PHE A 28 -7.97 6.75 -1.10
C PHE A 28 -9.25 6.54 -0.29
N SER A 29 -10.31 7.28 -0.61
CA SER A 29 -11.66 6.89 -0.24
C SER A 29 -12.71 7.43 -1.20
N CYS A 30 -13.83 6.72 -1.32
CA CYS A 30 -15.02 7.20 -2.01
C CYS A 30 -16.28 6.81 -1.23
N GLU A 31 -17.34 7.61 -1.37
CA GLU A 31 -18.66 7.28 -0.85
C GLU A 31 -19.60 6.94 -2.01
N LEU A 32 -20.37 5.85 -1.83
CA LEU A 32 -21.37 5.38 -2.78
C LEU A 32 -22.75 5.46 -2.16
N SER A 33 -23.72 5.93 -2.93
CA SER A 33 -25.12 6.01 -2.52
C SER A 33 -26.05 5.84 -3.72
N SER A 34 -27.36 5.75 -3.47
CA SER A 34 -28.36 5.76 -4.55
C SER A 34 -28.28 6.99 -5.47
N LYS A 35 -27.72 8.12 -4.99
CA LYS A 35 -27.54 9.34 -5.78
C LYS A 35 -26.25 9.30 -6.61
N VAL A 36 -25.19 8.72 -6.04
CA VAL A 36 -23.87 8.56 -6.67
C VAL A 36 -23.48 7.08 -6.54
N PRO A 37 -23.97 6.21 -7.42
CA PRO A 37 -23.89 4.76 -7.22
C PRO A 37 -22.56 4.17 -7.66
N PHE A 38 -21.67 4.93 -8.30
CA PHE A 38 -20.36 4.43 -8.71
C PHE A 38 -19.30 5.52 -8.64
N TYR A 39 -18.06 5.08 -8.49
CA TYR A 39 -16.84 5.88 -8.62
C TYR A 39 -15.85 5.13 -9.51
N THR A 40 -15.21 5.81 -10.44
CA THR A 40 -14.16 5.22 -11.28
C THR A 40 -12.84 5.88 -10.94
N PHE A 41 -11.91 5.06 -10.47
CA PHE A 41 -10.50 5.42 -10.31
C PHE A 41 -9.79 5.21 -11.64
N GLN A 42 -9.09 6.25 -12.10
CA GLN A 42 -8.23 6.24 -13.28
C GLN A 42 -6.82 6.67 -12.85
N GLY A 43 -5.80 6.07 -13.46
CA GLY A 43 -4.44 6.57 -13.33
C GLY A 43 -4.28 7.87 -14.13
N ASP A 44 -3.16 8.56 -13.92
CA ASP A 44 -2.79 9.64 -14.83
C ASP A 44 -2.37 9.02 -16.17
N GLU A 45 -2.86 9.59 -17.28
CA GLU A 45 -2.48 9.15 -18.64
C GLU A 45 -1.27 9.93 -19.17
N GLU A 46 -0.90 11.05 -18.51
CA GLU A 46 0.22 11.90 -18.91
C GLU A 46 1.56 11.39 -18.38
N GLU A 47 1.54 10.65 -17.27
CA GLU A 47 2.71 10.01 -16.68
C GLU A 47 2.71 8.52 -17.06
N ASP A 48 3.81 8.02 -17.65
CA ASP A 48 4.00 6.59 -17.99
C ASP A 48 4.26 5.75 -16.71
N LEU A 49 3.46 5.95 -15.66
CA LEU A 49 3.55 5.28 -14.37
C LEU A 49 2.42 4.27 -14.19
N GLU A 50 2.67 3.22 -13.42
CA GLU A 50 1.63 2.24 -13.09
C GLU A 50 0.86 2.65 -11.83
N HIS A 51 -0.45 2.83 -11.98
CA HIS A 51 -1.35 3.16 -10.87
C HIS A 51 -2.12 1.92 -10.41
N PHE A 52 -2.13 1.71 -9.10
CA PHE A 52 -2.89 0.66 -8.43
C PHE A 52 -3.81 1.24 -7.37
N LEU A 53 -4.94 0.57 -7.17
CA LEU A 53 -5.90 0.85 -6.13
C LEU A 53 -5.99 -0.34 -5.19
N GLU A 54 -5.52 -0.16 -3.95
CA GLU A 54 -5.60 -1.15 -2.88
C GLU A 54 -6.84 -0.87 -2.03
N LEU A 55 -7.86 -1.71 -2.10
CA LEU A 55 -9.07 -1.57 -1.29
C LEU A 55 -8.90 -2.27 0.06
N ARG A 56 -9.11 -1.52 1.16
CA ARG A 56 -8.93 -2.01 2.53
C ARG A 56 -10.23 -2.26 3.26
N THR A 57 -11.13 -1.28 3.28
CA THR A 57 -12.37 -1.41 4.05
C THR A 57 -13.58 -0.90 3.30
N VAL A 58 -14.72 -1.53 3.57
CA VAL A 58 -16.04 -1.09 3.13
C VAL A 58 -16.91 -0.94 4.37
N CYS A 59 -17.51 0.21 4.56
CA CYS A 59 -18.27 0.56 5.76
C CYS A 59 -19.62 1.17 5.40
N LEU A 60 -20.68 0.80 6.12
CA LEU A 60 -21.92 1.57 6.11
C LEU A 60 -21.69 2.92 6.78
N GLY A 61 -22.10 3.99 6.11
CA GLY A 61 -22.07 5.34 6.65
C GLY A 61 -23.28 5.64 7.54
N GLU A 62 -23.23 6.79 8.21
CA GLU A 62 -24.35 7.27 9.03
C GLU A 62 -25.62 7.46 8.19
N GLY A 63 -26.76 7.05 8.73
CA GLY A 63 -28.04 7.16 8.04
C GLY A 63 -28.31 6.07 6.99
N ALA A 64 -27.42 5.08 6.85
CA ALA A 64 -27.70 3.90 6.05
C ALA A 64 -28.95 3.17 6.57
N LYS A 65 -29.83 2.79 5.64
CA LYS A 65 -31.08 2.09 5.97
C LYS A 65 -30.81 0.64 6.39
N GLU A 66 -31.80 0.04 7.05
CA GLU A 66 -31.81 -1.39 7.33
C GLU A 66 -32.12 -2.20 6.06
N GLU A 67 -31.09 -2.36 5.22
CA GLU A 67 -31.13 -3.14 3.99
C GLU A 67 -29.75 -3.71 3.65
N SER A 68 -29.70 -4.64 2.69
CA SER A 68 -28.43 -5.16 2.18
C SER A 68 -27.82 -4.18 1.19
N ASN A 69 -26.56 -3.81 1.41
CA ASN A 69 -25.79 -2.95 0.53
C ASN A 69 -24.67 -3.78 -0.11
N VAL A 70 -24.71 -3.96 -1.44
CA VAL A 70 -23.75 -4.79 -2.16
C VAL A 70 -22.80 -3.91 -2.95
N VAL A 71 -21.50 -4.00 -2.66
CA VAL A 71 -20.45 -3.29 -3.40
C VAL A 71 -19.82 -4.25 -4.40
N GLU A 72 -19.71 -3.80 -5.64
CA GLU A 72 -19.12 -4.52 -6.76
C GLU A 72 -17.95 -3.73 -7.32
N VAL A 73 -16.90 -4.43 -7.74
CA VAL A 73 -15.73 -3.83 -8.38
C VAL A 73 -15.63 -4.35 -9.80
N THR A 74 -15.39 -3.43 -10.74
CA THR A 74 -15.17 -3.70 -12.14
C THR A 74 -13.74 -3.36 -12.51
N ALA A 75 -12.99 -4.36 -12.99
CA ALA A 75 -11.58 -4.23 -13.37
C ALA A 75 -11.23 -5.26 -14.47
N MET A 76 -10.05 -5.11 -15.07
CA MET A 76 -9.55 -6.04 -16.08
C MET A 76 -9.02 -7.33 -15.43
N ASN A 77 -9.36 -8.49 -16.01
CA ASN A 77 -8.82 -9.78 -15.58
C ASN A 77 -7.57 -10.17 -16.38
N HIS A 78 -6.99 -11.33 -16.04
CA HIS A 78 -5.80 -11.88 -16.72
C HIS A 78 -5.97 -12.19 -18.22
N GLN A 79 -7.21 -12.15 -18.75
CA GLN A 79 -7.52 -12.38 -20.17
C GLN A 79 -7.71 -11.05 -20.92
N GLY A 80 -7.45 -9.91 -20.28
CA GLY A 80 -7.69 -8.58 -20.85
C GLY A 80 -9.17 -8.20 -20.90
N LYS A 81 -10.05 -8.94 -20.21
CA LYS A 81 -11.49 -8.67 -20.20
C LYS A 81 -11.89 -7.92 -18.93
N THR A 82 -12.62 -6.82 -19.10
CA THR A 82 -13.29 -6.13 -18.00
C THR A 82 -14.43 -6.97 -17.44
N ILE A 83 -14.36 -7.28 -16.15
CA ILE A 83 -15.39 -8.06 -15.42
C ILE A 83 -15.79 -7.33 -14.15
N SER A 84 -17.01 -7.61 -13.66
CA SER A 84 -17.52 -7.06 -12.41
C SER A 84 -17.74 -8.16 -11.37
N VAL A 85 -17.23 -7.98 -10.16
CA VAL A 85 -17.27 -8.97 -9.07
C VAL A 85 -17.78 -8.33 -7.78
N PRO A 86 -18.78 -8.90 -7.09
CA PRO A 86 -19.21 -8.41 -5.78
C PRO A 86 -18.10 -8.66 -4.76
N VAL A 87 -17.67 -7.62 -4.05
CA VAL A 87 -16.56 -7.70 -3.07
C VAL A 87 -17.04 -7.59 -1.63
N ALA A 88 -18.20 -6.98 -1.39
CA ALA A 88 -18.77 -6.86 -0.05
C ALA A 88 -20.30 -6.86 -0.09
N ASN A 89 -20.91 -7.43 0.95
CA ASN A 89 -22.33 -7.31 1.25
C ASN A 89 -22.47 -6.86 2.71
N LEU A 90 -23.05 -5.69 2.93
CA LEU A 90 -23.14 -5.04 4.24
C LEU A 90 -24.60 -4.93 4.69
N HIS A 91 -24.81 -5.09 5.99
CA HIS A 91 -26.12 -4.90 6.62
C HIS A 91 -25.93 -4.42 8.05
N ILE A 92 -26.63 -3.37 8.47
CA ILE A 92 -26.37 -2.69 9.75
C ILE A 92 -26.52 -3.62 10.98
N ASN A 93 -27.47 -4.55 10.92
CA ASN A 93 -27.74 -5.50 12.00
C ASN A 93 -26.89 -6.80 11.97
N CYS A 94 -26.00 -6.97 10.98
CA CYS A 94 -25.24 -8.21 10.82
C CYS A 94 -23.75 -7.94 10.55
N LEU A 95 -23.45 -7.16 9.50
CA LEU A 95 -22.10 -6.89 9.04
C LEU A 95 -22.00 -5.44 8.53
N PRO A 96 -21.82 -4.44 9.42
CA PRO A 96 -21.78 -3.04 9.04
C PRO A 96 -20.44 -2.61 8.43
N MET A 97 -19.40 -3.43 8.54
CA MET A 97 -18.06 -3.22 8.00
C MET A 97 -17.51 -4.53 7.44
N VAL A 98 -16.80 -4.46 6.32
CA VAL A 98 -15.98 -5.55 5.75
C VAL A 98 -14.56 -5.05 5.59
N SER A 99 -13.58 -5.80 6.08
CA SER A 99 -12.17 -5.61 5.75
C SER A 99 -11.79 -6.52 4.59
N LEU A 100 -11.22 -5.95 3.53
CA LEU A 100 -10.78 -6.64 2.31
C LEU A 100 -9.28 -6.98 2.35
N GLY A 101 -8.52 -6.47 3.34
CA GLY A 101 -7.07 -6.62 3.39
C GLY A 101 -6.37 -5.75 2.37
N GLU A 102 -5.38 -6.30 1.68
CA GLU A 102 -4.62 -5.63 0.61
C GLU A 102 -5.20 -6.05 -0.75
N PHE A 103 -6.47 -5.71 -1.01
CA PHE A 103 -7.12 -6.06 -2.27
C PHE A 103 -6.66 -5.07 -3.37
N GLU A 104 -5.56 -5.40 -4.02
CA GLU A 104 -4.94 -4.55 -5.04
C GLU A 104 -5.50 -4.79 -6.45
N LEU A 105 -5.74 -3.70 -7.17
CA LEU A 105 -6.22 -3.71 -8.55
C LEU A 105 -5.50 -2.65 -9.37
N LYS A 106 -5.00 -3.04 -10.55
CA LYS A 106 -4.44 -2.10 -11.52
C LYS A 106 -5.55 -1.21 -12.12
N ALA A 107 -5.28 0.09 -12.24
CA ALA A 107 -6.20 1.03 -12.88
C ALA A 107 -6.45 0.68 -14.37
N PRO A 108 -7.63 0.98 -14.93
CA PRO A 108 -8.79 1.63 -14.29
C PRO A 108 -9.65 0.67 -13.47
N VAL A 109 -10.23 1.18 -12.39
CA VAL A 109 -11.10 0.43 -11.46
C VAL A 109 -12.40 1.19 -11.21
N THR A 110 -13.55 0.54 -11.43
CA THR A 110 -14.86 1.12 -11.09
C THR A 110 -15.46 0.40 -9.89
N ILE A 111 -15.79 1.15 -8.84
CA ILE A 111 -16.46 0.65 -7.64
C ILE A 111 -17.93 1.08 -7.72
N ARG A 112 -18.86 0.16 -7.50
CA ARG A 112 -20.31 0.40 -7.66
C ARG A 112 -21.11 -0.17 -6.49
N LEU A 113 -22.06 0.62 -6.01
CA LEU A 113 -23.16 0.16 -5.16
C LEU A 113 -24.21 -0.51 -6.06
N LYS A 114 -24.18 -1.84 -6.10
CA LYS A 114 -25.08 -2.68 -6.92
C LYS A 114 -26.48 -2.78 -6.34
N SER A 115 -26.59 -2.75 -5.01
CA SER A 115 -27.84 -2.85 -4.26
C SER A 115 -27.72 -2.08 -2.96
N GLY A 116 -28.87 -1.66 -2.41
CA GLY A 116 -28.95 -0.77 -1.26
C GLY A 116 -28.85 0.71 -1.67
N THR A 117 -29.17 1.59 -0.73
CA THR A 117 -29.23 3.04 -0.94
C THR A 117 -28.01 3.77 -0.37
N GLY A 118 -27.16 3.09 0.40
CA GLY A 118 -26.03 3.67 1.09
C GLY A 118 -26.44 4.65 2.21
N PRO A 119 -25.52 5.52 2.67
CA PRO A 119 -24.16 5.68 2.17
C PRO A 119 -23.25 4.50 2.52
N VAL A 120 -22.33 4.16 1.60
CA VAL A 120 -21.28 3.16 1.80
C VAL A 120 -19.93 3.79 1.46
N THR A 121 -19.02 3.83 2.43
CA THR A 121 -17.66 4.30 2.21
C THR A 121 -16.76 3.13 1.86
N VAL A 122 -15.95 3.29 0.82
CA VAL A 122 -14.88 2.37 0.47
C VAL A 122 -13.56 3.12 0.64
N SER A 123 -12.61 2.55 1.38
CA SER A 123 -11.32 3.18 1.66
C SER A 123 -10.16 2.24 1.40
N GLY A 124 -8.99 2.82 1.20
CA GLY A 124 -7.82 2.11 0.73
C GLY A 124 -6.61 2.99 0.49
N LEU A 125 -5.71 2.53 -0.36
CA LEU A 125 -4.56 3.28 -0.83
C LEU A 125 -4.58 3.39 -2.36
N HIS A 126 -4.12 4.52 -2.86
CA HIS A 126 -3.66 4.67 -4.24
C HIS A 126 -2.14 4.50 -4.22
N LEU A 127 -1.64 3.53 -4.99
CA LEU A 127 -0.23 3.22 -5.11
C LEU A 127 0.26 3.62 -6.51
N ILE A 128 1.42 4.28 -6.58
CA ILE A 128 2.10 4.64 -7.82
C ILE A 128 3.44 3.95 -7.84
N ALA A 129 3.68 3.11 -8.86
CA ALA A 129 4.96 2.47 -9.08
C ALA A 129 5.79 3.27 -10.09
N SER A 130 7.03 3.61 -9.72
CA SER A 130 8.03 4.22 -10.59
C SER A 130 9.28 3.37 -10.71
N ASP A 131 9.75 3.23 -11.96
CA ASP A 131 11.03 2.59 -12.25
C ASP A 131 12.15 3.59 -11.95
N ASN A 132 12.99 3.27 -10.95
CA ASN A 132 14.16 4.07 -10.60
C ASN A 132 15.24 3.96 -11.70
N ALA A 133 15.07 4.69 -12.80
CA ALA A 133 16.15 4.97 -13.76
C ALA A 133 16.77 6.36 -13.57
N ASP A 134 16.03 7.30 -12.95
CA ASP A 134 16.40 8.72 -12.87
C ASP A 134 16.57 9.23 -11.43
N SER A 135 16.95 8.39 -10.47
CA SER A 135 17.52 8.91 -9.22
C SER A 135 18.95 9.37 -9.52
N ASP A 136 19.08 10.58 -10.08
CA ASP A 136 20.28 11.40 -9.97
C ASP A 136 20.59 11.55 -8.47
N LEU A 137 21.36 10.59 -7.95
CA LEU A 137 21.99 10.69 -6.65
C LEU A 137 23.12 11.70 -6.78
N SER A 138 22.78 13.00 -6.76
CA SER A 138 23.66 14.01 -6.17
C SER A 138 23.66 13.82 -4.64
N SER A 139 24.06 12.63 -4.18
CA SER A 139 24.65 12.51 -2.86
C SER A 139 26.03 13.10 -2.99
N GLU A 140 26.15 14.41 -2.80
CA GLU A 140 27.42 15.01 -2.42
C GLU A 140 27.85 14.27 -1.15
N GLU A 141 28.85 13.41 -1.30
CA GLU A 141 29.58 12.80 -0.20
C GLU A 141 30.25 13.94 0.58
N GLU A 142 29.55 14.49 1.57
CA GLU A 142 30.20 15.28 2.62
C GLU A 142 31.09 14.32 3.41
N GLU A 143 32.39 14.29 3.07
CA GLU A 143 33.43 13.67 3.89
C GLU A 143 33.49 14.38 5.26
N GLU A 144 32.71 13.92 6.23
CA GLU A 144 32.90 14.26 7.65
C GLU A 144 34.11 13.49 8.20
N ASP A 145 35.25 14.17 8.20
CA ASP A 145 36.50 13.76 8.86
C ASP A 145 36.27 13.63 10.39
N PHE A 146 36.20 12.39 10.88
CA PHE A 146 36.08 12.05 12.30
C PHE A 146 37.46 12.12 12.97
N ASP A 147 37.78 13.26 13.59
CA ASP A 147 38.95 13.39 14.47
C ASP A 147 38.52 13.18 15.94
N GLU A 148 38.75 11.97 16.46
CA GLU A 148 38.47 11.58 17.85
C GLU A 148 39.49 12.20 18.83
N GLU A 149 39.19 13.35 19.45
CA GLU A 149 39.95 13.84 20.62
C GLU A 149 39.18 13.57 21.94
N ILE A 150 39.52 12.44 22.58
CA ILE A 150 38.94 12.01 23.87
C ILE A 150 39.41 12.94 24.99
N ILE A 151 38.57 13.88 25.43
CA ILE A 151 38.79 14.70 26.63
C ILE A 151 38.42 13.95 27.93
N PRO A 152 39.32 13.82 28.93
CA PRO A 152 39.06 13.08 30.15
C PRO A 152 38.07 13.79 31.10
N ILE A 153 36.95 13.13 31.43
CA ILE A 153 35.95 13.61 32.39
C ILE A 153 36.45 13.38 33.83
N LYS A 154 36.52 14.45 34.65
CA LYS A 154 36.77 14.35 36.10
C LYS A 154 35.45 14.08 36.85
N PRO A 155 35.44 13.20 37.88
CA PRO A 155 34.22 12.89 38.64
C PRO A 155 33.81 14.01 39.61
N ALA A 156 32.51 14.28 39.68
CA ALA A 156 31.91 15.30 40.55
C ALA A 156 31.75 14.82 42.01
N LYS A 157 32.11 15.66 42.98
CA LYS A 157 31.89 15.43 44.41
C LYS A 157 30.41 15.70 44.77
N LYS A 158 29.71 14.68 45.26
CA LYS A 158 28.36 14.80 45.81
C LYS A 158 28.43 15.32 47.25
N LYS A 159 27.87 16.50 47.55
CA LYS A 159 27.68 16.97 48.93
C LYS A 159 26.42 16.31 49.51
N GLN A 160 26.58 15.57 50.60
CA GLN A 160 25.46 15.11 51.44
C GLN A 160 24.93 16.31 52.25
N LYS A 161 23.60 16.49 52.26
CA LYS A 161 22.91 17.38 53.21
C LYS A 161 22.75 16.63 54.53
N LEU A 162 23.10 17.29 55.63
CA LEU A 162 22.72 16.90 56.99
C LEU A 162 21.29 17.40 57.25
#